data_AF-A0A259CA01-F1
#
_entry.id   AF-A0A259CA01-F1
#
_cell.length_a   1.000
_cell.length_b   1.000
_cell.length_c   1.000
_cell.angle_alpha   90.00
_cell.angle_beta   90.00
_cell.angle_gamma   90.00
#
_symmetry.space_group_name_H-M   'P 1'
#
loop_
_entity.id
_entity.type
_entity.pdbx_description
1 polymer ?
#
loop_
_entity_poly.entity_id
_entity_poly.type
_entity_poly.pdbx_seq_one_letter_code
_entity_poly.pdbx_strand_id
1 'polypeptide(L)' 'IRAIRNGTDVPDLPAFEYLGTQSKSFARYADARANRRDVFYIQPAGGVDICNVPVPIRRRK' A
#
# COMPACT_ATOMS: atom_id res chain seq x y z
N ILE A 1 16.61 -4.67 -21.26
CA ILE A 1 15.14 -4.80 -21.42
C ILE A 1 14.87 -5.13 -22.88
N ARG A 2 14.04 -6.15 -23.19
CA ARG A 2 13.77 -6.61 -24.58
C ARG A 2 12.49 -6.03 -25.19
N ALA A 3 11.49 -5.68 -24.37
CA ALA A 3 10.26 -5.00 -24.78
C ALA A 3 9.55 -4.36 -23.57
N ILE A 4 8.71 -3.36 -23.83
CA ILE A 4 7.78 -2.72 -22.88
C ILE A 4 6.45 -2.57 -23.61
N ARG A 5 5.30 -2.74 -22.92
CA ARG A 5 3.95 -2.57 -23.49
C ARG A 5 3.06 -1.83 -22.50
N ASN A 6 2.12 -1.02 -22.98
CA ASN A 6 1.10 -0.44 -22.11
C ASN A 6 0.13 -1.53 -21.67
N GLY A 7 -0.47 -1.36 -20.48
CA GLY A 7 -1.42 -2.34 -19.95
C GLY A 7 -2.64 -2.55 -20.85
N THR A 8 -3.06 -1.52 -21.59
CA THR A 8 -4.15 -1.59 -22.57
C THR A 8 -3.85 -2.48 -23.77
N ASP A 9 -2.57 -2.74 -24.04
CA ASP A 9 -2.11 -3.50 -25.21
C ASP A 9 -1.82 -4.96 -24.87
N VAL A 10 -2.11 -5.39 -23.63
CA VAL A 10 -1.88 -6.75 -23.13
C VAL A 10 -3.21 -7.47 -23.00
N PRO A 11 -3.48 -8.47 -23.85
CA PRO A 11 -4.66 -9.33 -23.70
C PRO A 11 -4.68 -10.03 -22.34
N ASP A 12 -5.87 -10.15 -21.76
CA ASP A 12 -6.13 -10.85 -20.49
C ASP A 12 -5.30 -10.33 -19.29
N LEU A 13 -4.92 -9.05 -19.31
CA LEU A 13 -4.18 -8.44 -18.21
C LEU A 13 -5.04 -8.44 -16.93
N PRO A 14 -4.52 -8.95 -15.79
CA PRO A 14 -5.29 -8.96 -14.54
C PRO A 14 -5.62 -7.53 -14.08
N ALA A 15 -6.86 -7.34 -13.62
CA ALA A 15 -7.24 -6.11 -12.96
C ALA A 15 -6.70 -6.08 -11.52
N PHE A 16 -6.28 -4.88 -11.09
CA PHE A 16 -5.81 -4.63 -9.75
C PHE A 16 -6.63 -3.52 -9.10
N GLU A 17 -6.73 -3.56 -7.79
CA GLU A 17 -7.36 -2.55 -6.96
C GLU A 17 -6.35 -2.04 -5.94
N TYR A 18 -6.46 -0.77 -5.58
CA TYR A 18 -5.63 -0.14 -4.54
C TYR A 18 -6.50 0.47 -3.45
N LEU A 19 -5.96 0.55 -2.23
CA LEU A 19 -6.63 1.25 -1.14
C LEU A 19 -6.52 2.77 -1.37
N GLY A 20 -7.65 3.44 -1.56
CA GLY A 20 -7.69 4.88 -1.79
C GLY A 20 -7.01 5.65 -0.65
N THR A 21 -5.99 6.44 -0.98
CA THR A 21 -5.12 7.15 -0.02
C THR A 21 -5.83 8.26 0.74
N GLN A 22 -6.95 8.75 0.22
CA GLN A 22 -7.83 9.72 0.89
C GLN A 22 -8.89 9.06 1.79
N SER A 23 -8.93 7.72 1.85
CA SER A 23 -9.94 7.00 2.64
C SER A 23 -9.60 6.99 4.13
N LYS A 24 -10.63 6.92 4.99
CA LYS A 24 -10.47 6.69 6.44
C LYS A 24 -9.68 5.41 6.74
N SER A 25 -9.82 4.39 5.90
CA SER A 25 -9.09 3.13 6.04
C SER A 25 -7.60 3.29 5.79
N PHE A 26 -7.20 4.11 4.81
CA PHE A 26 -5.79 4.40 4.57
C PHE A 26 -5.18 5.19 5.72
N ALA A 27 -5.89 6.17 6.29
CA ALA A 27 -5.43 6.91 7.46
C ALA A 27 -5.14 5.97 8.65
N ARG A 28 -6.04 5.01 8.92
CA ARG A 28 -5.83 3.98 9.94
C ARG A 28 -4.64 3.07 9.64
N TYR A 29 -4.46 2.69 8.38
CA TYR A 29 -3.34 1.88 7.95
C TYR A 29 -2.00 2.62 8.14
N ALA A 30 -1.93 3.90 7.77
CA ALA A 30 -0.74 4.72 7.97
C ALA A 30 -0.41 4.91 9.46
N ASP A 31 -1.41 5.16 10.31
CA ASP A 31 -1.21 5.23 11.77
C ASP A 31 -0.65 3.92 12.33
N ALA A 32 -1.19 2.77 11.91
CA ALA A 32 -0.68 1.46 12.34
C ALA A 32 0.77 1.21 11.89
N ARG A 33 1.19 1.76 10.74
CA ARG A 33 2.59 1.70 10.26
C ARG A 33 3.51 2.62 11.06
N ALA A 34 3.05 3.83 11.40
CA ALA A 34 3.78 4.78 12.23
C ALA A 34 3.92 4.30 13.68
N ASN A 35 2.88 3.63 14.18
CA ASN A 35 2.70 3.31 15.59
C ASN A 35 2.39 1.82 15.74
N ARG A 36 3.42 0.99 15.54
CA ARG A 36 3.30 -0.45 15.71
C ARG A 36 2.95 -0.78 17.16
N ARG A 37 1.83 -1.46 17.37
CA ARG A 37 1.32 -1.85 18.71
C ARG A 37 1.48 -3.36 18.88
N ASP A 38 2.62 -3.76 19.42
CA ASP A 38 2.87 -5.12 19.86
C ASP A 38 3.71 -5.11 21.14
N VAL A 39 3.97 -6.29 21.71
CA VAL A 39 4.68 -6.45 22.99
C VAL A 39 6.14 -6.00 22.95
N PHE A 40 6.72 -5.83 21.76
CA PHE A 40 8.10 -5.39 21.58
C PHE A 40 8.20 -3.85 21.56
N TYR A 41 7.24 -3.18 20.91
CA TYR A 41 7.21 -1.72 20.83
C TYR A 41 6.40 -1.10 21.97
N ILE A 42 7.05 -0.97 23.13
CA ILE A 42 6.46 -0.38 24.34
C ILE A 42 6.16 1.12 24.13
N GLN A 43 7.03 1.84 23.40
CA GLN A 43 6.88 3.25 23.07
C GLN A 43 6.64 3.43 21.57
N PRO A 44 5.56 4.11 21.13
CA PRO A 44 5.29 4.35 19.71
C PRO A 44 6.32 5.31 19.10
N ALA A 45 6.65 5.10 17.82
CA ALA A 45 7.61 5.93 17.09
C ALA A 45 7.04 7.31 16.71
N GLY A 46 5.71 7.45 16.62
CA GLY A 46 5.04 8.72 16.33
C GLY A 46 5.11 9.17 14.86
N GLY A 47 5.75 8.37 13.99
CA GLY A 47 5.93 8.70 12.59
C GLY A 47 6.50 7.55 11.77
N VAL A 48 6.45 7.71 10.45
CA VAL A 48 7.01 6.78 9.47
C VAL A 48 7.35 7.57 8.21
N ASP A 49 8.47 7.23 7.58
CA ASP A 49 8.83 7.83 6.30
C ASP A 49 7.80 7.53 5.22
N ILE A 50 7.51 8.51 4.38
CA ILE A 50 6.50 8.38 3.32
C ILE A 50 6.81 7.21 2.37
N CYS A 51 8.08 6.97 2.08
CA CYS A 51 8.53 5.85 1.24
C CYS A 51 8.36 4.48 1.92
N ASN A 52 8.12 4.44 3.23
CA ASN A 52 7.92 3.22 4.02
C ASN A 52 6.42 2.97 4.35
N VAL A 53 5.51 3.72 3.73
CA VAL A 53 4.05 3.51 3.80
C VAL A 53 3.53 3.11 2.42
N PRO A 54 3.74 1.85 1.98
CA PRO A 54 3.29 1.43 0.65
C PRO A 54 1.77 1.42 0.58
N VAL A 55 1.21 1.81 -0.56
CA VAL A 55 -0.24 1.72 -0.81
C VAL A 55 -0.62 0.24 -0.97
N PRO A 56 -1.54 -0.29 -0.15
CA PRO A 56 -2.01 -1.66 -0.32
C PRO A 56 -2.66 -1.88 -1.69
N ILE A 57 -2.20 -2.90 -2.40
CA ILE A 57 -2.72 -3.32 -3.70
C ILE A 57 -3.14 -4.79 -3.65
N ARG A 58 -4.16 -5.15 -4.43
CA ARG A 58 -4.61 -6.54 -4.60
C ARG A 58 -5.03 -6.81 -6.03
N ARG A 59 -5.04 -8.09 -6.42
CA ARG A 59 -5.75 -8.53 -7.63
C ARG A 59 -7.25 -8.44 -7.39
N ARG A 60 -7.97 -7.92 -8.38
CA ARG A 60 -9.44 -7.98 -8.40
C ARG A 60 -9.85 -9.44 -8.57
N LYS A 61 -10.88 -9.87 -7.84
CA LYS A 61 -11.51 -11.18 -8.02
C LYS A 61 -12.39 -11.19 -9.26
#